data_AF-A0A7C2K683-F1
#
_entry.id   AF-A0A7C2K683-F1
#
_cell.length_a   1.000
_cell.length_b   1.000
_cell.length_c   1.000
_cell.angle_alpha   90.00
_cell.angle_beta   90.00
_cell.angle_gamma   90.00
#
_symmetry.space_group_name_H-M   'P 1'
#
loop_
_entity.id
_entity.type
_entity.pdbx_description
1 polymer ?
#
loop_
_entity_poly.entity_id
_entity_poly.type
_entity_poly.pdbx_seq_one_letter_code
_entity_poly.pdbx_strand_id
1 'polypeptide(L)'
;MAKKALLVGITGASGSIYALRFLQRLVEMDQPVEVIFSEVGKRVFEYETSVSVEEVSKLSRKTYEASDFFSPPASGSSPYLG
;
A
#
# COMPACT_ATOMS: atom_id res chain seq x y z
N MET A 1 -2.59 5.99 -22.16
CA MET A 1 -3.39 6.19 -20.93
C MET A 1 -2.51 5.86 -19.75
N ALA A 2 -2.62 6.56 -18.61
CA ALA A 2 -1.87 6.20 -17.42
C ALA A 2 -2.29 4.80 -16.93
N LYS A 3 -1.33 3.95 -16.57
CA LYS A 3 -1.60 2.59 -16.05
C LYS A 3 -2.36 2.71 -14.73
N LYS A 4 -3.48 1.99 -14.61
CA LYS A 4 -4.30 1.98 -13.39
C LYS A 4 -3.50 1.36 -12.23
N ALA A 5 -3.61 1.96 -11.04
CA ALA A 5 -2.93 1.46 -9.86
C ALA A 5 -3.69 0.27 -9.24
N LEU A 6 -2.95 -0.68 -8.66
CA LEU A 6 -3.50 -1.62 -7.69
C LEU A 6 -3.64 -0.92 -6.35
N LEU A 7 -4.73 -1.17 -5.64
CA LEU A 7 -4.90 -0.72 -4.27
C LEU A 7 -4.60 -1.88 -3.32
N VAL A 8 -3.65 -1.69 -2.41
CA VAL A 8 -3.19 -2.74 -1.49
C VAL A 8 -3.45 -2.33 -0.05
N GLY A 9 -4.29 -3.10 0.65
CA GLY A 9 -4.51 -2.94 2.08
C GLY A 9 -3.54 -3.81 2.89
N ILE A 10 -2.78 -3.21 3.80
CA ILE A 10 -1.89 -3.90 4.74
C ILE A 10 -2.49 -3.77 6.15
N THR A 11 -2.77 -4.91 6.76
CA THR A 11 -3.44 -5.01 8.07
C THR A 11 -2.53 -5.66 9.12
N GLY A 12 -2.98 -5.73 10.37
CA GLY A 12 -2.18 -6.15 11.54
C GLY A 12 -2.01 -7.66 11.72
N ALA A 13 -1.98 -8.44 10.64
CA ALA A 13 -1.62 -9.86 10.71
C ALA A 13 -0.09 -10.03 10.63
N SER A 14 0.43 -11.17 11.09
CA SER A 14 1.83 -11.51 10.86
C SER A 14 2.11 -11.80 9.39
N GLY A 15 3.37 -11.65 8.96
CA GLY A 15 3.78 -11.89 7.58
C GLY A 15 3.88 -10.62 6.73
N SER A 16 4.21 -9.50 7.34
CA SER A 16 4.42 -8.20 6.69
C SER A 16 5.50 -8.26 5.59
N ILE A 17 6.42 -9.21 5.69
CA ILE A 17 7.41 -9.51 4.66
C ILE A 17 6.77 -9.83 3.31
N TYR A 18 5.60 -10.47 3.28
CA TYR A 18 4.89 -10.76 2.03
C TYR A 18 4.40 -9.48 1.36
N ALA A 19 3.85 -8.54 2.14
CA ALA A 19 3.43 -7.24 1.63
C ALA A 19 4.63 -6.46 1.09
N LEU A 20 5.74 -6.41 1.83
CA LEU A 20 6.97 -5.73 1.37
C LEU A 20 7.50 -6.32 0.05
N ARG A 21 7.61 -7.65 -0.03
CA ARG A 21 8.07 -8.33 -1.24
C ARG A 21 7.11 -8.13 -2.41
N PHE A 22 5.81 -8.15 -2.15
CA PHE A 22 4.80 -7.88 -3.17
C PHE A 22 4.98 -6.48 -3.77
N LEU A 23 5.10 -5.45 -2.93
CA LEU A 23 5.33 -4.06 -3.39
C LEU A 23 6.62 -3.93 -4.21
N GLN A 24 7.72 -4.56 -3.77
CA GLN A 24 8.97 -4.58 -4.53
C GLN A 24 8.80 -5.18 -5.93
N ARG A 25 8.06 -6.30 -6.05
CA ARG A 25 7.79 -6.92 -7.35
C ARG A 25 6.91 -6.06 -8.25
N LEU A 26 5.93 -5.34 -7.69
CA LEU A 26 5.12 -4.42 -8.49
C LEU A 26 5.95 -3.28 -9.09
N VAL A 27 6.92 -2.75 -8.35
CA VAL A 27 7.87 -1.76 -8.85
C VAL A 27 8.71 -2.33 -10.00
N GLU A 28 9.26 -3.55 -9.86
CA GLU A 28 10.02 -4.22 -10.93
C GLU A 28 9.19 -4.44 -12.21
N MET A 29 7.88 -4.62 -12.07
CA MET A 29 6.93 -4.84 -13.17
C MET A 29 6.34 -3.54 -13.75
N ASP A 30 6.82 -2.37 -13.31
CA ASP A 30 6.26 -1.06 -13.66
C ASP A 30 4.73 -1.01 -13.42
N GLN A 31 4.23 -1.67 -12.37
CA GLN A 31 2.82 -1.70 -11.99
C GLN A 31 2.59 -0.69 -10.86
N PRO A 32 1.86 0.42 -11.12
CA PRO A 32 1.55 1.39 -10.09
C PRO A 32 0.76 0.74 -8.96
N VAL A 33 1.09 1.14 -7.73
CA VAL A 33 0.43 0.68 -6.52
C VAL A 33 0.22 1.84 -5.56
N GLU A 34 -0.94 1.85 -4.91
CA GLU A 34 -1.25 2.72 -3.79
C GLU A 34 -1.59 1.84 -2.58
N VAL A 35 -1.17 2.27 -1.39
CA VAL A 35 -1.21 1.43 -0.18
C VAL A 35 -2.08 2.08 0.89
N ILE A 36 -2.90 1.27 1.55
CA ILE A 36 -3.63 1.67 2.75
C ILE A 36 -3.11 0.82 3.90
N PHE A 37 -2.73 1.46 5.00
CA PHE A 37 -2.43 0.72 6.24
C PHE A 37 -3.55 0.90 7.26
N SER A 38 -3.90 -0.18 7.95
CA SER A 38 -4.56 -0.03 9.25
C SER A 38 -3.55 0.42 10.31
N GLU A 39 -4.01 1.05 11.39
CA GLU A 39 -3.14 1.52 12.48
C GLU A 39 -2.25 0.40 13.04
N VAL A 40 -2.84 -0.77 13.30
CA VAL A 40 -2.10 -1.95 13.76
C VAL A 40 -1.20 -2.50 12.65
N GLY A 41 -1.66 -2.46 11.39
CA GLY A 41 -0.88 -2.91 10.23
C GLY A 41 0.43 -2.15 10.07
N LYS A 42 0.44 -0.83 10.29
CA LYS A 42 1.68 -0.04 10.30
C LYS A 42 2.67 -0.53 11.34
N ARG A 43 2.20 -0.67 12.59
CA ARG A 43 3.04 -1.06 13.72
C ARG A 43 3.63 -2.45 13.53
N VAL A 44 2.83 -3.41 13.06
CA VAL A 44 3.30 -4.78 12.78
C VAL A 44 4.27 -4.77 11.60
N PHE A 45 3.98 -4.00 10.55
CA PHE A 45 4.84 -3.92 9.37
C PHE A 45 6.23 -3.39 9.72
N GLU A 46 6.31 -2.27 10.42
CA GLU A 46 7.59 -1.67 10.83
C GLU A 46 8.36 -2.60 11.78
N TYR A 47 7.65 -3.24 12.71
CA TYR A 47 8.25 -4.18 13.65
C TYR A 47 8.84 -5.42 12.96
N GLU A 48 8.09 -6.06 12.05
CA GLU A 48 8.53 -7.30 11.40
C GLU A 48 9.55 -7.08 10.28
N THR A 49 9.50 -5.94 9.59
CA THR A 49 10.34 -5.70 8.41
C THR A 49 11.51 -4.77 8.67
N SER A 50 11.51 -4.02 9.78
CA SER A 50 12.44 -2.90 10.03
C SER A 50 12.40 -1.82 8.93
N VAL A 51 11.31 -1.75 8.17
CA VAL A 51 11.07 -0.75 7.12
C VAL A 51 9.95 0.18 7.57
N SER A 52 10.22 1.48 7.59
CA SER A 52 9.25 2.52 7.93
C SER A 52 8.15 2.68 6.88
N VAL A 53 6.98 3.17 7.27
CA VAL A 53 5.91 3.52 6.30
C VAL A 53 6.39 4.59 5.30
N GLU A 54 7.27 5.50 5.72
CA GLU A 54 7.92 6.48 4.84
C GLU A 54 8.78 5.81 3.77
N GLU A 55 9.46 4.70 4.08
CA GLU A 55 10.21 3.94 3.07
C GLU A 55 9.27 3.23 2.09
N VAL A 56 8.07 2.83 2.53
CA VAL A 56 7.04 2.28 1.65
C VAL A 56 6.53 3.31 0.63
N SER A 57 6.63 4.61 0.93
CA SER A 57 6.33 5.67 -0.04
C SER A 57 7.30 5.68 -1.24
N LYS A 58 8.43 4.98 -1.17
CA LYS A 58 9.35 4.77 -2.31
C LYS A 58 8.94 3.58 -3.17
N LEU A 59 8.12 2.67 -2.62
CA LEU A 59 7.63 1.45 -3.26
C LEU A 59 6.17 1.58 -3.73
N SER A 60 5.55 2.74 -3.53
CA SER A 60 4.17 3.01 -3.88
C SER A 60 4.02 4.45 -4.35
N ARG A 61 2.98 4.74 -5.12
CA ARG A 61 2.68 6.10 -5.57
C ARG A 61 2.17 6.97 -4.42
N LYS A 62 1.40 6.38 -3.51
CA LYS A 62 0.82 7.05 -2.35
C LYS A 62 0.45 6.03 -1.27
N THR A 63 0.59 6.46 -0.03
CA THR A 63 0.13 5.77 1.17
C THR A 63 -1.03 6.54 1.80
N TYR A 64 -2.06 5.83 2.27
CA TYR A 64 -3.22 6.40 2.95
C TYR A 64 -3.40 5.81 4.35
N GLU A 65 -4.02 6.59 5.21
CA GLU A 65 -4.60 6.08 6.45
C GLU A 65 -5.92 5.39 6.17
N ALA A 66 -6.20 4.29 6.87
CA ALA A 66 -7.52 3.65 6.82
C ALA A 66 -8.67 4.58 7.29
N SER A 67 -8.37 5.66 8.02
CA SER A 67 -9.33 6.65 8.49
C SER A 67 -9.55 7.84 7.52
N ASP A 68 -8.82 7.91 6.42
CA ASP A 68 -8.98 8.99 5.43
C ASP A 68 -10.10 8.66 4.43
N PHE A 69 -11.33 9.02 4.80
CA PHE A 69 -12.53 8.84 3.96
C PHE A 69 -12.62 9.84 2.80
N PHE A 70 -11.74 10.84 2.74
CA PHE A 70 -11.66 11.78 1.62
C PHE A 70 -10.60 11.35 0.59
N SER A 71 -9.95 10.21 0.83
CA SER A 71 -9.00 9.62 -0.10
C SER A 71 -9.69 9.06 -1.34
N PRO A 72 -9.03 9.04 -2.52
CA PRO A 72 -9.58 8.43 -3.74
C PRO A 72 -10.10 6.99 -3.57
N PRO A 73 -9.45 6.09 -2.79
CA PRO A 73 -9.99 4.76 -2.50
C PRO A 73 -11.42 4.72 -1.96
N ALA A 74 -11.89 5.78 -1.28
CA ALA A 74 -13.22 5.84 -0.70
C ALA A 74 -14.34 6.08 -1.74
N SER A 75 -14.00 6.34 -3.01
CA SER A 75 -14.95 6.56 -4.10
C SER A 75 -14.88 5.47 -5.16
N GLY A 76 -16.03 4.92 -5.54
CA GLY A 76 -16.16 3.94 -6.64
C GLY A 76 -15.89 4.51 -8.03
N SER A 77 -15.86 5.83 -8.20
CA SER A 77 -15.47 6.48 -9.46
C SER A 77 -13.95 6.54 -9.65
N SER A 78 -13.17 6.22 -8.62
CA SER A 78 -11.70 6.28 -8.67
C SER A 78 -11.13 5.13 -9.52
N PRO A 79 -10.20 5.42 -10.43
CA PRO A 79 -9.75 4.45 -11.43
C PRO A 79 -8.66 3.51 -10.88
N TYR A 80 -9.07 2.48 -10.15
CA TYR A 80 -8.19 1.37 -9.74
C TYR A 80 -8.27 0.19 -10.72
N LEU A 81 -7.21 -0.61 -10.73
CA LEU A 81 -7.15 -1.88 -11.46
C LEU A 81 -7.83 -2.97 -10.62
N GLY A 82 -8.88 -3.58 -11.17
CA GLY A 82 -9.69 -4.63 -10.57
C GLY A 82 -10.72 -5.17 -11.55
#